data_AF-A0A7K3HDU1-F1
#
_entry.id   AF-A0A7K3HDU1-F1
#
_cell.length_a   1.000
_cell.length_b   1.000
_cell.length_c   1.000
_cell.angle_alpha   90.00
_cell.angle_beta   90.00
_cell.angle_gamma   90.00
#
_symmetry.space_group_name_H-M   'P 1'
#
loop_
_entity.id
_entity.type
_entity.pdbx_description
1 polymer ?
#
loop_
_entity_poly.entity_id
_entity_poly.type
_entity_poly.pdbx_seq_one_letter_code
_entity_poly.pdbx_strand_id
1 'polypeptide(L)'
;MRTDTPAGTGAAGTGTTAPAGTPAVGAQTTPPAAPPADRAGAAHAPAIGTPLVRVDGLDKVTGAARYAYEFPVSGAAYVWPVGATVGRGRVTGVDAEAALAVPGALAVLDHTNAPRLRADFADSGELLGAGGHMLVLQSPEVSHHGQIVAAAVAETLEAAREAAAAVAVTYEREPHHVVLREDDDGLYVPEVSTNDGTPGFVERGDPDGALAAAPVRVEARYTTPAQFPSPMEPHATIAAWDGDGRLVLHNADQAPFMSSLTLAALFGLDPGAVEIVSEHVGGGFGSKGSPRAAVILAALAARAVGRPVKIAVHRRQMPTLTGYRTPTIQRVRLGAGRDGRLTAVDHEAVIQSSRSTEFVEQVVSSTRMMYAAPHARATLRLARLDVMTPVWFRAPGHTPGMFALESAMDELASELDMDPVELRIVNEPETDPENGLPFSSRGLVACLREGAARFGWADRDPA
;
A
#
# COMPACT_ATOMS: atom_id res chain seq x y z
N MET A 1 -39.31 -30.20 17.53
CA MET A 1 -39.41 -31.23 18.56
C MET A 1 -38.25 -31.00 19.52
N ARG A 2 -38.55 -30.36 20.65
CA ARG A 2 -37.64 -30.00 21.72
C ARG A 2 -37.51 -31.20 22.65
N THR A 3 -36.31 -31.46 23.17
CA THR A 3 -36.15 -32.12 24.47
C THR A 3 -34.99 -31.47 25.22
N ASP A 4 -35.36 -30.98 26.39
CA ASP A 4 -34.63 -30.19 27.38
C ASP A 4 -34.04 -31.10 28.48
N THR A 5 -32.79 -30.81 28.90
CA THR A 5 -32.18 -30.86 30.28
C THR A 5 -32.16 -32.18 31.10
N PRO A 6 -31.36 -32.33 32.21
CA PRO A 6 -31.00 -31.35 33.24
C PRO A 6 -29.53 -31.26 33.71
N ALA A 7 -29.27 -30.14 34.39
CA ALA A 7 -28.11 -29.80 35.19
C ALA A 7 -27.99 -30.65 36.47
N GLY A 8 -26.75 -30.82 36.96
CA GLY A 8 -26.42 -31.39 38.26
C GLY A 8 -25.21 -30.67 38.88
N THR A 9 -25.43 -30.16 40.09
CA THR A 9 -24.51 -29.42 40.97
C THR A 9 -23.46 -30.32 41.64
N GLY A 10 -22.29 -29.77 41.98
CA GLY A 10 -21.34 -30.42 42.90
C GLY A 10 -20.17 -29.53 43.30
N ALA A 11 -20.26 -28.93 44.48
CA ALA A 11 -19.16 -28.23 45.16
C ALA A 11 -18.29 -29.24 45.92
N ALA A 12 -16.97 -29.05 45.91
CA ALA A 12 -16.06 -29.58 46.94
C ALA A 12 -14.75 -28.78 46.95
N GLY A 13 -14.48 -28.10 48.06
CA GLY A 13 -13.17 -27.56 48.40
C GLY A 13 -12.52 -28.40 49.48
N THR A 14 -11.20 -28.54 49.41
CA THR A 14 -10.23 -28.90 50.47
C THR A 14 -8.86 -28.45 49.93
N GLY A 15 -7.96 -27.72 50.59
CA GLY A 15 -7.77 -27.45 52.00
C GLY A 15 -6.60 -28.28 52.54
N THR A 16 -5.33 -27.89 52.28
CA THR A 16 -4.18 -28.45 53.01
C THR A 16 -3.00 -27.47 53.16
N THR A 17 -2.90 -26.95 54.38
CA THR A 17 -1.77 -26.50 55.21
C THR A 17 -0.31 -26.66 54.74
N ALA A 18 0.46 -25.59 54.90
CA ALA A 18 1.93 -25.54 54.90
C ALA A 18 2.50 -25.55 56.35
N PRO A 19 3.69 -26.14 56.61
CA PRO A 19 4.33 -26.07 57.92
C PRO A 19 5.42 -24.98 58.03
N ALA A 20 5.58 -24.49 59.27
CA ALA A 20 6.65 -23.65 59.83
C ALA A 20 8.06 -24.29 59.65
N GLY A 21 9.21 -23.63 59.76
CA GLY A 21 9.65 -22.32 60.26
C GLY A 21 11.03 -22.50 60.93
N THR A 22 12.05 -21.68 60.63
CA THR A 22 13.29 -21.45 61.45
C THR A 22 14.07 -20.21 60.93
N PRO A 23 15.04 -19.62 61.67
CA PRO A 23 14.85 -18.42 62.49
C PRO A 23 15.58 -17.15 61.99
N ALA A 24 15.28 -16.04 62.65
CA ALA A 24 15.65 -14.66 62.33
C ALA A 24 17.15 -14.32 62.43
N VAL A 25 17.63 -13.51 61.48
CA VAL A 25 18.87 -12.72 61.56
C VAL A 25 18.47 -11.24 61.49
N GLY A 26 18.90 -10.46 62.49
CA GLY A 26 18.51 -9.06 62.66
C GLY A 26 19.03 -8.15 61.55
N ALA A 27 18.14 -7.36 60.96
CA ALA A 27 18.48 -6.28 60.05
C ALA A 27 18.51 -4.94 60.80
N GLN A 28 19.66 -4.27 60.76
CA GLN A 28 19.81 -2.88 61.16
C GLN A 28 18.97 -2.00 60.23
N THR A 29 18.12 -1.15 60.82
CA THR A 29 17.27 -0.20 60.10
C THR A 29 18.05 1.09 59.81
N THR A 30 18.41 1.29 58.54
CA THR A 30 18.83 2.60 58.01
C THR A 30 17.58 3.47 57.86
N PRO A 31 17.58 4.75 58.30
CA PRO A 31 16.42 5.62 58.14
C PRO A 31 16.13 5.89 56.65
N PRO A 32 14.86 6.03 56.26
CA PRO A 32 14.49 6.28 54.87
C PRO A 32 15.07 7.62 54.40
N ALA A 33 15.65 7.62 53.19
CA ALA A 33 16.11 8.83 52.53
C ALA A 33 14.95 9.82 52.36
N ALA A 34 15.22 11.10 52.61
CA ALA A 34 14.27 12.18 52.42
C ALA A 34 13.74 12.18 50.97
N PRO A 35 12.44 12.44 50.76
CA PRO A 35 11.89 12.54 49.42
C PRO A 35 12.60 13.66 48.65
N PRO A 36 12.82 13.52 47.33
CA PRO A 36 13.45 14.55 46.54
C PRO A 36 12.64 15.84 46.64
N ALA A 37 13.36 16.95 46.84
CA ALA A 37 12.79 18.28 46.93
C ALA A 37 11.88 18.56 45.71
N ASP A 38 10.69 19.05 46.03
CA ASP A 38 9.63 19.47 45.14
C ASP A 38 10.19 20.34 43.99
N ARG A 39 10.19 19.80 42.76
CA ARG A 39 10.36 20.61 41.55
C ARG A 39 9.04 21.31 41.22
N ALA A 40 8.57 22.13 42.15
CA ALA A 40 7.54 23.12 41.88
C ALA A 40 8.13 24.20 40.96
N GLY A 41 7.70 24.24 39.69
CA GLY A 41 7.94 25.41 38.84
C GLY A 41 8.27 25.19 37.35
N ALA A 42 8.09 24.01 36.77
CA ALA A 42 8.04 23.88 35.32
C ALA A 42 6.65 23.38 34.93
N ALA A 43 5.72 24.31 34.67
CA ALA A 43 4.47 23.98 34.00
C ALA A 43 4.84 23.19 32.72
N HIS A 44 4.47 21.91 32.67
CA HIS A 44 4.59 21.15 31.43
C HIS A 44 3.76 21.88 30.39
N ALA A 45 4.42 22.48 29.40
CA ALA A 45 3.72 23.02 28.25
C ALA A 45 2.84 21.90 27.67
N PRO A 46 1.58 22.18 27.27
CA PRO A 46 0.72 21.16 26.70
C PRO A 46 1.41 20.58 25.46
N ALA A 47 1.67 19.27 25.47
CA ALA A 47 2.32 18.59 24.34
C ALA A 47 1.41 18.53 23.10
N ILE A 48 0.10 18.53 23.30
CA ILE A 48 -0.91 18.48 22.23
C ILE A 48 -1.16 19.91 21.70
N GLY A 49 -1.06 20.08 20.37
CA GLY A 49 -1.33 21.36 19.68
C GLY A 49 -0.14 22.33 19.64
N THR A 50 0.97 22.02 20.30
CA THR A 50 2.20 22.83 20.28
C THR A 50 3.09 22.45 19.10
N PRO A 51 3.70 23.41 18.37
CA PRO A 51 4.59 23.14 17.25
C PRO A 51 5.98 22.66 17.71
N LEU A 52 6.04 21.45 18.28
CA LEU A 52 7.29 20.85 18.76
C LEU A 52 8.19 20.45 17.59
N VAL A 53 9.50 20.56 17.79
CA VAL A 53 10.50 20.00 16.87
C VAL A 53 10.35 18.47 16.86
N ARG A 54 10.43 17.88 15.67
CA ARG A 54 10.38 16.43 15.53
C ARG A 54 11.50 15.76 16.33
N VAL A 55 11.16 14.66 17.03
CA VAL A 55 12.12 13.89 17.84
C VAL A 55 13.31 13.39 17.00
N ASP A 56 13.04 12.96 15.76
CA ASP A 56 14.04 12.50 14.79
C ASP A 56 14.64 13.63 13.93
N GLY A 57 14.35 14.89 14.26
CA GLY A 57 14.73 16.05 13.46
C GLY A 57 16.24 16.29 13.42
N LEU A 58 16.90 16.22 14.59
CA LEU A 58 18.34 16.44 14.72
C LEU A 58 19.15 15.41 13.90
N ASP A 59 18.79 14.14 14.01
CA ASP A 59 19.48 13.06 13.31
C ASP A 59 19.37 13.22 11.79
N LYS A 60 18.22 13.67 11.30
CA LYS A 60 18.00 13.90 9.86
C LYS A 60 18.81 15.07 9.31
N VAL A 61 18.87 16.18 10.05
CA VAL A 61 19.59 17.38 9.58
C VAL A 61 21.11 17.28 9.74
N THR A 62 21.59 16.38 10.61
CA THR A 62 23.03 16.12 10.81
C THR A 62 23.56 14.95 9.98
N GLY A 63 22.67 14.16 9.35
CA GLY A 63 23.05 12.93 8.65
C GLY A 63 23.32 11.74 9.58
N ALA A 64 22.92 11.82 10.85
CA ALA A 64 23.04 10.71 11.81
C ALA A 64 21.89 9.68 11.69
N ALA A 65 20.77 10.07 11.08
CA ALA A 65 19.65 9.17 10.82
C ALA A 65 20.06 8.07 9.84
N ARG A 66 20.00 6.80 10.27
CA ARG A 66 20.32 5.64 9.44
C ARG A 66 19.10 5.10 8.72
N TYR A 67 19.20 5.00 7.40
CA TYR A 67 18.22 4.39 6.51
C TYR A 67 18.58 2.93 6.21
N ALA A 68 17.67 2.16 5.61
CA ALA A 68 17.78 0.70 5.52
C ALA A 68 19.09 0.21 4.87
N TYR A 69 19.58 0.91 3.84
CA TYR A 69 20.80 0.52 3.12
C TYR A 69 22.11 0.82 3.87
N GLU A 70 22.05 1.69 4.87
CA GLU A 70 23.21 2.26 5.57
C GLU A 70 23.62 1.45 6.81
N PHE A 71 22.82 0.46 7.20
CA PHE A 71 23.18 -0.40 8.32
C PHE A 71 24.50 -1.14 8.04
N PRO A 72 25.41 -1.17 9.03
CA PRO A 72 26.70 -1.82 8.90
C PRO A 72 26.52 -3.34 8.92
N VAL A 73 26.98 -4.00 7.85
CA VAL A 73 26.98 -5.46 7.75
C VAL A 73 28.29 -5.92 7.13
N SER A 74 29.00 -6.81 7.82
CA SER A 74 30.30 -7.33 7.37
C SER A 74 30.13 -8.32 6.22
N GLY A 75 30.98 -8.20 5.20
CA GLY A 75 30.98 -9.15 4.09
C GLY A 75 29.66 -9.15 3.32
N ALA A 76 28.97 -8.03 3.18
CA ALA A 76 27.78 -7.97 2.34
C ALA A 76 28.15 -8.14 0.85
N ALA A 77 27.31 -8.86 0.11
CA ALA A 77 27.28 -8.89 -1.35
C ALA A 77 26.16 -7.97 -1.87
N TYR A 78 26.09 -7.79 -3.18
CA TYR A 78 25.14 -6.91 -3.86
C TYR A 78 24.37 -7.71 -4.90
N VAL A 79 23.05 -7.54 -4.95
CA VAL A 79 22.21 -8.14 -5.99
C VAL A 79 21.65 -7.07 -6.92
N TRP A 80 21.72 -7.34 -8.23
CA TRP A 80 21.16 -6.47 -9.25
C TRP A 80 20.13 -7.24 -10.11
N PRO A 81 18.87 -6.78 -10.18
CA PRO A 81 17.83 -7.46 -10.94
C PRO A 81 17.98 -7.25 -12.44
N VAL A 82 17.73 -8.31 -13.20
CA VAL A 82 17.56 -8.31 -14.67
C VAL A 82 16.07 -8.36 -14.97
N GLY A 83 15.56 -7.29 -15.58
CA GLY A 83 14.13 -7.14 -15.90
C GLY A 83 13.78 -7.72 -17.27
N ALA A 84 12.56 -8.24 -17.39
CA ALA A 84 12.03 -8.77 -18.65
C ALA A 84 11.95 -7.69 -19.73
N THR A 85 12.34 -8.03 -20.96
CA THR A 85 12.27 -7.10 -22.11
C THR A 85 11.05 -7.36 -23.00
N VAL A 86 10.08 -8.14 -22.53
CA VAL A 86 8.83 -8.49 -23.22
C VAL A 86 7.65 -8.18 -22.33
N GLY A 87 6.51 -7.79 -22.92
CA GLY A 87 5.29 -7.49 -22.16
C GLY A 87 4.64 -8.74 -21.57
N ARG A 88 4.70 -9.86 -22.28
CA ARG A 88 4.16 -11.15 -21.86
C ARG A 88 4.88 -12.29 -22.58
N GLY A 89 4.96 -13.45 -21.96
CA GLY A 89 5.47 -14.68 -22.55
C GLY A 89 6.22 -15.51 -21.54
N ARG A 90 7.27 -16.21 -21.97
CA ARG A 90 8.01 -17.14 -21.12
C ARG A 90 9.51 -17.05 -21.37
N VAL A 91 10.30 -17.12 -20.31
CA VAL A 91 11.76 -17.29 -20.39
C VAL A 91 12.08 -18.70 -20.88
N THR A 92 12.81 -18.80 -22.00
CA THR A 92 13.24 -20.09 -22.57
C THR A 92 14.69 -20.42 -22.25
N GLY A 93 15.49 -19.42 -21.85
CA GLY A 93 16.87 -19.62 -21.43
C GLY A 93 17.48 -18.38 -20.79
N VAL A 94 18.47 -18.61 -19.94
CA VAL A 94 19.31 -17.57 -19.32
C VAL A 94 20.76 -18.01 -19.50
N ASP A 95 21.51 -17.26 -20.31
CA ASP A 95 22.94 -17.42 -20.45
C ASP A 95 23.65 -16.47 -19.48
N ALA A 96 24.39 -17.07 -18.56
CA ALA A 96 25.09 -16.42 -17.48
C ALA A 96 26.62 -16.50 -17.62
N GLU A 97 27.16 -17.08 -18.70
CA GLU A 97 28.59 -17.36 -18.83
C GLU A 97 29.42 -16.06 -18.74
N ALA A 98 29.08 -15.06 -19.55
CA ALA A 98 29.75 -13.76 -19.54
C ALA A 98 29.56 -13.02 -18.21
N ALA A 99 28.39 -13.16 -17.59
CA ALA A 99 28.10 -12.54 -16.29
C ALA A 99 28.94 -13.13 -15.15
N LEU A 100 29.13 -14.46 -15.13
CA LEU A 100 29.95 -15.15 -14.13
C LEU A 100 31.45 -14.94 -14.34
N ALA A 101 31.88 -14.55 -15.54
CA ALA A 101 33.26 -14.20 -15.82
C ALA A 101 33.67 -12.81 -15.29
N VAL A 102 32.71 -11.96 -14.90
CA VAL A 102 32.99 -10.64 -14.31
C VAL A 102 33.72 -10.82 -12.97
N PRO A 103 34.87 -10.18 -12.75
CA PRO A 103 35.58 -10.26 -11.47
C PRO A 103 34.70 -9.87 -10.28
N GLY A 104 34.59 -10.77 -9.29
CA GLY A 104 33.75 -10.58 -8.11
C GLY A 104 32.29 -10.99 -8.29
N ALA A 105 31.88 -11.50 -9.47
CA ALA A 105 30.59 -12.17 -9.62
C ALA A 105 30.55 -13.45 -8.77
N LEU A 106 29.45 -13.64 -8.04
CA LEU A 106 29.25 -14.76 -7.11
C LEU A 106 28.21 -15.75 -7.64
N ALA A 107 27.13 -15.24 -8.23
CA ALA A 107 26.04 -16.06 -8.76
C ALA A 107 25.21 -15.28 -9.79
N VAL A 108 24.55 -16.02 -10.68
CA VAL A 108 23.39 -15.54 -11.43
C VAL A 108 22.21 -16.43 -11.07
N LEU A 109 21.15 -15.80 -10.57
CA LEU A 109 19.92 -16.47 -10.15
C LEU A 109 18.84 -16.31 -11.21
N ASP A 110 18.14 -17.40 -11.51
CA ASP A 110 16.94 -17.42 -12.35
C ASP A 110 15.91 -18.43 -11.80
N HIS A 111 14.84 -18.67 -12.55
CA HIS A 111 13.76 -19.58 -12.15
C HIS A 111 14.17 -21.04 -11.95
N THR A 112 15.31 -21.47 -12.50
CA THR A 112 15.82 -22.86 -12.45
C THR A 112 16.68 -23.13 -11.22
N ASN A 113 17.36 -22.11 -10.69
CA ASN A 113 18.35 -22.28 -9.63
C ASN A 113 18.08 -21.44 -8.37
N ALA A 114 17.16 -20.47 -8.41
CA ALA A 114 16.83 -19.66 -7.25
C ALA A 114 16.27 -20.54 -6.11
N PRO A 115 16.59 -20.23 -4.84
CA PRO A 115 15.99 -20.93 -3.71
C PRO A 115 14.46 -20.90 -3.81
N ARG A 116 13.83 -22.02 -3.49
CA ARG A 116 12.37 -22.17 -3.62
C ARG A 116 11.64 -21.57 -2.43
N LEU A 117 10.58 -20.83 -2.74
CA LEU A 117 9.56 -20.40 -1.76
C LEU A 117 8.60 -21.56 -1.47
N ARG A 118 7.75 -21.42 -0.45
CA ARG A 118 6.78 -22.47 -0.07
C ARG A 118 5.80 -22.75 -1.23
N ALA A 119 5.60 -24.03 -1.54
CA ALA A 119 4.83 -24.47 -2.72
C ALA A 119 3.34 -24.09 -2.65
N ASP A 120 2.73 -24.24 -1.47
CA ASP A 120 1.33 -23.85 -1.22
C ASP A 120 1.10 -22.34 -1.34
N PHE A 121 2.13 -21.51 -1.16
CA PHE A 121 2.05 -20.07 -1.43
C PHE A 121 2.02 -19.77 -2.93
N ALA A 122 2.77 -20.54 -3.73
CA ALA A 122 2.73 -20.47 -5.18
C ALA A 122 1.38 -20.96 -5.74
N ASP A 123 0.71 -21.88 -5.04
CA ASP A 123 -0.57 -22.48 -5.46
C ASP A 123 -1.82 -21.76 -4.92
N SER A 124 -1.77 -21.14 -3.73
CA SER A 124 -2.94 -20.52 -3.07
C SER A 124 -3.23 -19.09 -3.50
N GLY A 125 -2.31 -18.43 -4.20
CA GLY A 125 -2.52 -17.13 -4.85
C GLY A 125 -2.69 -15.93 -3.93
N GLU A 126 -3.18 -16.08 -2.69
CA GLU A 126 -3.36 -14.99 -1.74
C GLU A 126 -3.35 -15.50 -0.29
N LEU A 127 -2.25 -15.26 0.43
CA LEU A 127 -2.26 -15.21 1.89
C LEU A 127 -1.74 -13.84 2.31
N LEU A 128 -2.52 -13.09 3.09
CA LEU A 128 -2.13 -11.76 3.63
C LEU A 128 -1.80 -10.70 2.54
N GLY A 129 -2.57 -10.64 1.45
CA GLY A 129 -2.34 -9.67 0.36
C GLY A 129 -1.06 -9.95 -0.45
N ALA A 130 -0.60 -11.20 -0.41
CA ALA A 130 0.59 -11.62 -1.12
C ALA A 130 0.33 -11.90 -2.60
N GLY A 131 0.53 -10.87 -3.43
CA GLY A 131 0.43 -11.00 -4.89
C GLY A 131 1.59 -11.77 -5.52
N GLY A 132 1.35 -12.25 -6.74
CA GLY A 132 2.32 -12.95 -7.59
C GLY A 132 3.62 -12.15 -7.85
N HIS A 133 3.63 -10.84 -7.64
CA HIS A 133 4.84 -10.02 -7.69
C HIS A 133 5.92 -10.41 -6.67
N MET A 134 5.56 -11.19 -5.63
CA MET A 134 6.50 -11.72 -4.64
C MET A 134 7.03 -13.12 -4.99
N LEU A 135 6.49 -13.79 -6.01
CA LEU A 135 6.99 -15.09 -6.50
C LEU A 135 8.23 -14.91 -7.40
N VAL A 136 9.20 -14.14 -6.90
CA VAL A 136 10.42 -13.72 -7.61
C VAL A 136 11.26 -14.95 -7.97
N LEU A 137 11.54 -15.10 -9.27
CA LEU A 137 12.31 -16.23 -9.82
C LEU A 137 11.73 -17.61 -9.44
N GLN A 138 10.41 -17.72 -9.28
CA GLN A 138 9.77 -19.00 -8.98
C GLN A 138 9.16 -19.68 -10.22
N SER A 139 9.09 -18.96 -11.34
CA SER A 139 8.50 -19.40 -12.60
C SER A 139 9.21 -18.72 -13.78
N PRO A 140 9.29 -19.35 -14.97
CA PRO A 140 9.75 -18.71 -16.20
C PRO A 140 8.71 -17.78 -16.83
N GLU A 141 7.46 -17.76 -16.36
CA GLU A 141 6.41 -16.93 -16.94
C GLU A 141 6.69 -15.44 -16.75
N VAL A 142 6.45 -14.65 -17.79
CA VAL A 142 6.57 -13.19 -17.82
C VAL A 142 5.17 -12.60 -18.00
N SER A 143 4.75 -11.82 -17.01
CA SER A 143 3.42 -11.18 -16.99
C SER A 143 3.45 -9.69 -17.34
N HIS A 144 4.64 -9.06 -17.27
CA HIS A 144 4.82 -7.65 -17.62
C HIS A 144 6.28 -7.33 -17.96
N HIS A 145 6.47 -6.24 -18.71
CA HIS A 145 7.80 -5.69 -18.94
C HIS A 145 8.46 -5.24 -17.63
N GLY A 146 9.76 -5.52 -17.48
CA GLY A 146 10.55 -5.19 -16.30
C GLY A 146 10.37 -6.12 -15.10
N GLN A 147 9.57 -7.19 -15.21
CA GLN A 147 9.50 -8.27 -14.21
C GLN A 147 10.88 -8.88 -14.00
N ILE A 148 11.27 -9.19 -12.76
CA ILE A 148 12.56 -9.82 -12.47
C ILE A 148 12.58 -11.24 -13.06
N VAL A 149 13.47 -11.49 -14.02
CA VAL A 149 13.62 -12.79 -14.70
C VAL A 149 14.97 -13.46 -14.42
N ALA A 150 15.96 -12.66 -14.03
CA ALA A 150 17.22 -13.12 -13.49
C ALA A 150 17.78 -12.07 -12.51
N ALA A 151 18.84 -12.40 -11.80
CA ALA A 151 19.59 -11.44 -10.99
C ALA A 151 21.05 -11.85 -10.86
N ALA A 152 21.96 -10.88 -10.98
CA ALA A 152 23.38 -11.11 -10.71
C ALA A 152 23.70 -10.72 -9.26
N VAL A 153 24.49 -11.55 -8.59
CA VAL A 153 25.00 -11.32 -7.24
C VAL A 153 26.52 -11.19 -7.31
N ALA A 154 27.09 -10.15 -6.71
CA ALA A 154 28.53 -9.91 -6.74
C ALA A 154 29.05 -9.29 -5.43
N GLU A 155 30.37 -9.24 -5.26
CA GLU A 155 31.03 -8.67 -4.09
C GLU A 155 30.94 -7.14 -4.02
N THR A 156 30.77 -6.46 -5.16
CA THR A 156 30.61 -5.01 -5.28
C THR A 156 29.37 -4.66 -6.08
N LEU A 157 28.86 -3.44 -5.89
CA LEU A 157 27.73 -2.94 -6.66
C LEU A 157 28.07 -2.84 -8.15
N GLU A 158 29.29 -2.40 -8.48
CA GLU A 158 29.80 -2.26 -9.83
C GLU A 158 29.83 -3.60 -10.55
N ALA A 159 30.39 -4.64 -9.91
CA ALA A 159 30.45 -5.98 -10.46
C ALA A 159 29.04 -6.58 -10.63
N ALA A 160 28.13 -6.36 -9.68
CA ALA A 160 26.75 -6.84 -9.80
C ALA A 160 26.02 -6.20 -10.99
N ARG A 161 26.27 -4.91 -11.23
CA ARG A 161 25.70 -4.17 -12.38
C ARG A 161 26.28 -4.64 -13.71
N GLU A 162 27.60 -4.82 -13.78
CA GLU A 162 28.28 -5.31 -14.97
C GLU A 162 27.85 -6.74 -15.31
N ALA A 163 27.87 -7.63 -14.32
CA ALA A 163 27.40 -9.00 -14.47
C ALA A 163 25.94 -9.05 -14.93
N ALA A 164 25.04 -8.28 -14.31
CA ALA A 164 23.64 -8.24 -14.72
C ALA A 164 23.44 -7.73 -16.16
N ALA A 165 24.28 -6.80 -16.63
CA ALA A 165 24.24 -6.33 -18.02
C ALA A 165 24.75 -7.38 -19.03
N ALA A 166 25.58 -8.32 -18.57
CA ALA A 166 26.11 -9.41 -19.37
C ALA A 166 25.22 -10.67 -19.40
N VAL A 167 24.16 -10.73 -18.57
CA VAL A 167 23.18 -11.82 -18.63
C VAL A 167 22.34 -11.70 -19.90
N ALA A 168 22.33 -12.75 -20.73
CA ALA A 168 21.49 -12.83 -21.91
C ALA A 168 20.26 -13.70 -21.64
N VAL A 169 19.06 -13.13 -21.80
CA VAL A 169 17.79 -13.82 -21.57
C VAL A 169 17.06 -14.02 -22.89
N THR A 170 16.60 -15.26 -23.15
CA THR A 170 15.80 -15.60 -24.32
C THR A 170 14.34 -15.84 -23.93
N TYR A 171 13.42 -15.44 -24.81
CA TYR A 171 11.98 -15.48 -24.54
C TYR A 171 11.21 -16.12 -25.69
N GLU A 172 10.17 -16.87 -25.34
CA GLU A 172 9.01 -17.08 -26.19
C GLU A 172 8.03 -15.91 -25.93
N ARG A 173 7.74 -15.11 -26.97
CA ARG A 173 6.90 -13.91 -26.84
C ARG A 173 5.44 -14.27 -27.07
N GLU A 174 4.57 -13.73 -26.23
CA GLU A 174 3.12 -13.83 -26.41
C GLU A 174 2.49 -12.48 -26.76
N PRO A 175 1.31 -12.48 -27.42
CA PRO A 175 0.48 -11.29 -27.51
C PRO A 175 0.17 -10.74 -26.12
N HIS A 176 0.28 -9.43 -25.96
CA HIS A 176 0.07 -8.72 -24.70
C HIS A 176 -0.93 -7.57 -24.87
N HIS A 177 -1.62 -7.24 -23.78
CA HIS A 177 -2.55 -6.12 -23.69
C HIS A 177 -2.15 -5.18 -22.55
N VAL A 178 -1.75 -3.95 -22.88
CA VAL A 178 -1.13 -3.01 -21.92
C VAL A 178 -1.77 -1.63 -21.88
N VAL A 179 -2.83 -1.41 -22.67
CA VAL A 179 -3.47 -0.10 -22.79
C VAL A 179 -4.82 -0.15 -22.10
N LEU A 180 -5.04 0.72 -21.12
CA LEU A 180 -6.34 0.89 -20.50
C LEU A 180 -7.30 1.55 -21.49
N ARG A 181 -8.45 0.93 -21.70
CA ARG A 181 -9.53 1.42 -22.55
C ARG A 181 -10.89 1.19 -21.88
N GLU A 182 -11.82 2.09 -22.12
CA GLU A 182 -13.19 2.00 -21.56
C GLU A 182 -14.12 1.10 -22.40
N ASP A 183 -13.72 0.78 -23.63
CA ASP A 183 -14.41 -0.10 -24.57
C ASP A 183 -13.75 -1.50 -24.68
N ASP A 184 -12.96 -1.89 -23.67
CA ASP A 184 -12.35 -3.22 -23.62
C ASP A 184 -13.43 -4.29 -23.32
N ASP A 185 -13.50 -5.33 -24.17
CA ASP A 185 -14.44 -6.45 -24.02
C ASP A 185 -14.22 -7.25 -22.72
N GLY A 186 -13.01 -7.16 -22.15
CA GLY A 186 -12.61 -7.84 -20.92
C GLY A 186 -12.97 -7.11 -19.63
N LEU A 187 -13.67 -5.97 -19.69
CA LEU A 187 -14.06 -5.22 -18.50
C LEU A 187 -15.09 -5.98 -17.66
N TYR A 188 -14.85 -6.04 -16.35
CA TYR A 188 -15.78 -6.61 -15.38
C TYR A 188 -15.89 -5.73 -14.14
N VAL A 189 -16.99 -5.87 -13.42
CA VAL A 189 -17.18 -5.24 -12.12
C VAL A 189 -16.59 -6.18 -11.05
N PRO A 190 -15.63 -5.73 -10.23
CA PRO A 190 -15.09 -6.56 -9.15
C PRO A 190 -16.14 -6.72 -8.05
N GLU A 191 -16.10 -7.83 -7.32
CA GLU A 191 -17.03 -8.03 -6.19
C GLU A 191 -16.76 -7.00 -5.09
N VAL A 192 -15.49 -6.86 -4.67
CA VAL A 192 -15.05 -5.92 -3.64
C VAL A 192 -13.70 -5.28 -3.99
N SER A 193 -13.42 -4.13 -3.39
CA SER A 193 -12.11 -3.50 -3.42
C SER A 193 -11.11 -4.28 -2.58
N THR A 194 -9.90 -4.48 -3.12
CA THR A 194 -8.78 -5.09 -2.41
C THR A 194 -8.17 -4.15 -1.37
N ASN A 195 -8.58 -2.87 -1.33
CA ASN A 195 -8.04 -1.89 -0.41
C ASN A 195 -8.95 -1.66 0.82
N ASP A 196 -10.26 -1.52 0.63
CA ASP A 196 -11.19 -1.26 1.75
C ASP A 196 -12.37 -2.24 1.85
N GLY A 197 -12.46 -3.23 0.97
CA GLY A 197 -13.54 -4.23 0.95
C GLY A 197 -14.89 -3.68 0.45
N THR A 198 -14.95 -2.45 -0.06
CA THR A 198 -16.20 -1.88 -0.58
C THR A 198 -16.60 -2.51 -1.92
N PRO A 199 -17.90 -2.68 -2.21
CA PRO A 199 -18.35 -3.32 -3.45
C PRO A 199 -18.01 -2.51 -4.70
N GLY A 200 -17.73 -3.21 -5.82
CA GLY A 200 -17.46 -2.57 -7.11
C GLY A 200 -18.67 -1.92 -7.77
N PHE A 201 -19.89 -2.25 -7.34
CA PHE A 201 -21.13 -1.65 -7.83
C PHE A 201 -22.09 -1.36 -6.68
N VAL A 202 -22.62 -0.13 -6.66
CA VAL A 202 -23.66 0.29 -5.72
C VAL A 202 -24.65 1.19 -6.42
N GLU A 203 -25.93 0.95 -6.17
CA GLU A 203 -27.03 1.77 -6.66
C GLU A 203 -28.02 2.04 -5.53
N ARG A 204 -28.54 3.28 -5.50
CA ARG A 204 -29.54 3.76 -4.56
C ARG A 204 -30.59 4.57 -5.33
N GLY A 205 -31.86 4.21 -5.17
CA GLY A 205 -32.98 4.88 -5.84
C GLY A 205 -33.05 4.60 -7.35
N ASP A 206 -33.48 5.58 -8.15
CA ASP A 206 -33.56 5.50 -9.62
C ASP A 206 -32.70 6.61 -10.26
N PRO A 207 -31.37 6.38 -10.40
CA PRO A 207 -30.46 7.37 -10.98
C PRO A 207 -30.82 7.72 -12.42
N ASP A 208 -31.24 6.76 -13.24
CA ASP A 208 -31.56 7.01 -14.65
C ASP A 208 -32.80 7.89 -14.79
N GLY A 209 -33.87 7.60 -14.05
CA GLY A 209 -35.08 8.44 -14.03
C GLY A 209 -34.82 9.83 -13.44
N ALA A 210 -34.04 9.92 -12.37
CA ALA A 210 -33.72 11.19 -11.72
C ALA A 210 -32.80 12.09 -12.57
N LEU A 211 -31.79 11.49 -13.24
CA LEU A 211 -31.00 12.18 -14.26
C LEU A 211 -31.91 12.63 -15.40
N ALA A 212 -32.82 11.76 -15.89
CA ALA A 212 -33.75 12.07 -16.97
C ALA A 212 -34.73 13.22 -16.65
N ALA A 213 -35.04 13.45 -15.37
CA ALA A 213 -35.95 14.49 -14.90
C ALA A 213 -35.25 15.79 -14.44
N ALA A 214 -33.92 15.75 -14.20
CA ALA A 214 -33.19 16.87 -13.61
C ALA A 214 -33.24 18.14 -14.49
N PRO A 215 -33.60 19.32 -13.92
CA PRO A 215 -33.58 20.59 -14.66
C PRO A 215 -32.21 21.01 -15.19
N VAL A 216 -31.14 20.71 -14.46
CA VAL A 216 -29.75 20.98 -14.85
C VAL A 216 -28.95 19.68 -14.75
N ARG A 217 -28.11 19.42 -15.74
CA ARG A 217 -27.34 18.18 -15.86
C ARG A 217 -25.93 18.47 -16.36
N VAL A 218 -24.98 17.73 -15.82
CA VAL A 218 -23.61 17.66 -16.32
C VAL A 218 -23.30 16.20 -16.61
N GLU A 219 -22.66 15.95 -17.76
CA GLU A 219 -22.05 14.66 -18.10
C GLU A 219 -20.66 14.94 -18.66
N ALA A 220 -19.65 14.42 -17.98
CA ALA A 220 -18.27 14.69 -18.34
C ALA A 220 -17.39 13.44 -18.16
N ARG A 221 -16.32 13.41 -18.95
CA ARG A 221 -15.34 12.33 -18.97
C ARG A 221 -13.98 12.85 -18.53
N TYR A 222 -13.42 12.22 -17.50
CA TYR A 222 -12.15 12.59 -16.88
C TYR A 222 -11.15 11.44 -16.97
N THR A 223 -9.87 11.77 -17.04
CA THR A 223 -8.80 10.77 -17.00
C THR A 223 -7.68 11.20 -16.07
N THR A 224 -7.06 10.24 -15.40
CA THR A 224 -5.80 10.48 -14.67
C THR A 224 -4.71 9.54 -15.18
N PRO A 225 -3.45 10.01 -15.32
CA PRO A 225 -2.35 9.15 -15.73
C PRO A 225 -1.91 8.23 -14.60
N ALA A 226 -1.10 7.23 -14.92
CA ALA A 226 -0.36 6.48 -13.92
C ALA A 226 0.54 7.42 -13.11
N GLN A 227 0.58 7.27 -11.78
CA GLN A 227 1.40 8.10 -10.90
C GLN A 227 2.33 7.23 -10.05
N PHE A 228 3.60 7.64 -9.94
CA PHE A 228 4.63 6.88 -9.23
C PHE A 228 4.95 7.52 -7.88
N PRO A 229 4.91 6.78 -6.76
CA PRO A 229 5.17 7.28 -5.40
C PRO A 229 6.52 7.98 -5.22
N SER A 230 7.53 7.55 -5.97
CA SER A 230 8.81 8.26 -6.12
C SER A 230 9.49 8.74 -4.82
N PRO A 231 9.49 7.97 -3.71
CA PRO A 231 10.16 8.39 -2.47
C PRO A 231 11.65 8.73 -2.69
N MET A 232 12.18 9.64 -1.88
CA MET A 232 13.57 10.08 -2.03
C MET A 232 14.55 8.97 -1.67
N GLU A 233 14.26 8.19 -0.63
CA GLU A 233 14.92 6.92 -0.39
C GLU A 233 14.24 5.85 -1.28
N PRO A 234 14.97 5.22 -2.21
CA PRO A 234 14.46 4.09 -2.98
C PRO A 234 14.05 2.92 -2.07
N HIS A 235 13.36 1.92 -2.62
CA HIS A 235 13.19 0.65 -1.90
C HIS A 235 14.56 0.03 -1.69
N ALA A 236 14.92 -0.19 -0.43
CA ALA A 236 16.22 -0.68 -0.05
C ALA A 236 16.08 -1.76 1.03
N THR A 237 16.87 -2.81 0.88
CA THR A 237 16.87 -3.97 1.76
C THR A 237 18.28 -4.48 1.92
N ILE A 238 18.66 -4.80 3.16
CA ILE A 238 19.76 -5.71 3.47
C ILE A 238 19.13 -6.95 4.05
N ALA A 239 19.38 -8.13 3.47
CA ALA A 239 18.89 -9.40 3.98
C ALA A 239 20.06 -10.28 4.43
N ALA A 240 19.90 -10.93 5.57
CA ALA A 240 20.85 -11.90 6.10
C ALA A 240 20.10 -13.11 6.69
N TRP A 241 20.65 -14.29 6.45
CA TRP A 241 20.22 -15.52 7.11
C TRP A 241 21.24 -15.87 8.18
N ASP A 242 20.78 -16.21 9.38
CA ASP A 242 21.66 -16.74 10.42
C ASP A 242 21.83 -18.27 10.30
N GLY A 243 22.68 -18.83 11.15
CA GLY A 243 23.00 -20.26 11.13
C GLY A 243 21.84 -21.18 11.49
N ASP A 244 20.80 -20.65 12.15
CA ASP A 244 19.60 -21.38 12.56
C ASP A 244 18.46 -21.24 11.53
N GLY A 245 18.71 -20.53 10.41
CA GLY A 245 17.75 -20.34 9.33
C GLY A 245 16.76 -19.20 9.56
N ARG A 246 17.01 -18.31 10.54
CA ARG A 246 16.22 -17.10 10.76
C ARG A 246 16.66 -16.00 9.79
N LEU A 247 15.69 -15.24 9.31
CA LEU A 247 15.86 -14.16 8.34
C LEU A 247 15.82 -12.81 9.06
N VAL A 248 16.91 -12.05 8.97
CA VAL A 248 17.01 -10.68 9.50
C VAL A 248 17.12 -9.71 8.32
N LEU A 249 16.25 -8.70 8.31
CA LEU A 249 16.24 -7.67 7.27
C LEU A 249 16.37 -6.27 7.87
N HIS A 250 17.24 -5.44 7.28
CA HIS A 250 17.11 -3.99 7.36
C HIS A 250 16.32 -3.54 6.14
N ASN A 251 15.08 -3.08 6.31
CA ASN A 251 14.18 -2.80 5.19
C ASN A 251 13.52 -1.44 5.33
N ALA A 252 13.42 -0.71 4.22
CA ALA A 252 12.63 0.51 4.15
C ALA A 252 11.14 0.13 4.08
N ASP A 253 10.47 0.04 5.23
CA ASP A 253 9.16 -0.61 5.38
C ASP A 253 8.17 0.24 6.21
N GLN A 254 6.94 0.43 5.72
CA GLN A 254 5.86 1.15 6.43
C GLN A 254 5.03 0.24 7.36
N ALA A 255 5.13 -1.08 7.22
CA ALA A 255 4.36 -2.06 7.96
C ALA A 255 5.22 -3.29 8.34
N PRO A 256 6.35 -3.10 9.06
CA PRO A 256 7.34 -4.17 9.29
C PRO A 256 6.76 -5.42 9.97
N PHE A 257 5.78 -5.27 10.87
CA PHE A 257 5.10 -6.41 11.50
C PHE A 257 4.30 -7.25 10.48
N MET A 258 3.53 -6.60 9.60
CA MET A 258 2.78 -7.33 8.58
C MET A 258 3.73 -7.95 7.55
N SER A 259 4.76 -7.20 7.14
CA SER A 259 5.80 -7.69 6.24
C SER A 259 6.53 -8.92 6.81
N SER A 260 6.81 -8.97 8.11
CA SER A 260 7.49 -10.14 8.71
C SER A 260 6.60 -11.38 8.68
N LEU A 261 5.29 -11.24 8.93
CA LEU A 261 4.33 -12.34 8.80
C LEU A 261 4.22 -12.84 7.35
N THR A 262 4.15 -11.92 6.38
CA THR A 262 4.13 -12.26 4.95
C THR A 262 5.39 -13.00 4.53
N LEU A 263 6.58 -12.52 4.93
CA LEU A 263 7.84 -13.18 4.61
C LEU A 263 7.97 -14.54 5.31
N ALA A 264 7.56 -14.66 6.57
CA ALA A 264 7.60 -15.93 7.29
C ALA A 264 6.76 -16.98 6.55
N ALA A 265 5.54 -16.61 6.15
CA ALA A 265 4.66 -17.51 5.43
C ALA A 265 5.21 -17.87 4.04
N LEU A 266 5.74 -16.90 3.29
CA LEU A 266 6.33 -17.08 1.95
C LEU A 266 7.56 -18.01 1.97
N PHE A 267 8.43 -17.87 2.98
CA PHE A 267 9.64 -18.68 3.14
C PHE A 267 9.41 -19.98 3.93
N GLY A 268 8.20 -20.21 4.44
CA GLY A 268 7.87 -21.39 5.25
C GLY A 268 8.56 -21.43 6.62
N LEU A 269 8.72 -20.26 7.23
CA LEU A 269 9.34 -20.07 8.52
C LEU A 269 8.27 -19.87 9.61
N ASP A 270 8.66 -20.13 10.85
CA ASP A 270 7.85 -19.71 12.00
C ASP A 270 7.73 -18.18 12.04
N PRO A 271 6.58 -17.61 12.48
CA PRO A 271 6.39 -16.16 12.51
C PRO A 271 7.47 -15.36 13.28
N GLY A 272 8.10 -15.96 14.29
CA GLY A 272 9.19 -15.36 15.07
C GLY A 272 10.59 -15.47 14.44
N ALA A 273 10.73 -16.24 13.34
CA ALA A 273 11.99 -16.46 12.65
C ALA A 273 12.26 -15.41 11.55
N VAL A 274 11.46 -14.34 11.48
CA VAL A 274 11.69 -13.18 10.61
C VAL A 274 11.74 -11.91 11.45
N GLU A 275 12.86 -11.17 11.36
CA GLU A 275 13.03 -9.86 11.97
C GLU A 275 13.19 -8.78 10.90
N ILE A 276 12.42 -7.69 11.02
CA ILE A 276 12.55 -6.52 10.16
C ILE A 276 12.89 -5.30 11.00
N VAL A 277 14.05 -4.73 10.74
CA VAL A 277 14.53 -3.47 11.30
C VAL A 277 14.24 -2.34 10.31
N SER A 278 13.35 -1.42 10.70
CA SER A 278 12.96 -0.23 9.92
C SER A 278 13.05 1.02 10.82
N GLU A 279 14.28 1.51 11.03
CA GLU A 279 14.55 2.64 11.96
C GLU A 279 14.11 3.99 11.37
N HIS A 280 14.53 4.29 10.14
CA HIS A 280 14.06 5.45 9.37
C HIS A 280 13.60 5.02 7.98
N VAL A 281 12.53 5.66 7.49
CA VAL A 281 11.99 5.44 6.14
C VAL A 281 11.93 6.79 5.42
N GLY A 282 12.66 6.92 4.32
CA GLY A 282 12.78 8.14 3.51
C GLY A 282 11.62 8.34 2.55
N GLY A 283 10.40 8.21 3.08
CA GLY A 283 9.15 8.23 2.32
C GLY A 283 8.79 6.87 1.73
N GLY A 284 7.51 6.68 1.44
CA GLY A 284 6.98 5.47 0.82
C GLY A 284 5.65 5.72 0.12
N PHE A 285 4.80 6.56 0.72
CA PHE A 285 3.53 7.02 0.14
C PHE A 285 2.59 5.88 -0.28
N GLY A 286 2.72 4.70 0.34
CA GLY A 286 1.94 3.47 0.06
C GLY A 286 2.75 2.36 -0.60
N SER A 287 3.78 2.70 -1.39
CA SER A 287 4.62 1.71 -2.09
C SER A 287 5.47 0.83 -1.16
N LYS A 288 5.71 1.26 0.08
CA LYS A 288 6.44 0.52 1.12
C LYS A 288 5.50 -0.09 2.17
N GLY A 289 4.18 -0.14 1.90
CA GLY A 289 3.16 -0.71 2.80
C GLY A 289 3.08 -2.24 2.81
N SER A 290 3.74 -2.91 1.88
CA SER A 290 3.89 -4.37 1.87
C SER A 290 5.21 -4.75 1.18
N PRO A 291 5.73 -5.99 1.39
CA PRO A 291 6.95 -6.43 0.75
C PRO A 291 6.86 -6.34 -0.79
N ARG A 292 7.96 -5.87 -1.39
CA ARG A 292 8.11 -5.78 -2.85
C ARG A 292 9.14 -6.78 -3.35
N ALA A 293 9.16 -7.01 -4.66
CA ALA A 293 10.03 -7.98 -5.31
C ALA A 293 11.51 -7.84 -4.90
N ALA A 294 11.98 -6.61 -4.67
CA ALA A 294 13.35 -6.34 -4.20
C ALA A 294 13.67 -6.98 -2.84
N VAL A 295 12.73 -6.96 -1.88
CA VAL A 295 12.90 -7.57 -0.55
C VAL A 295 13.07 -9.08 -0.69
N ILE A 296 12.22 -9.71 -1.52
CA ILE A 296 12.27 -11.15 -1.78
C ILE A 296 13.56 -11.52 -2.48
N LEU A 297 13.97 -10.74 -3.49
CA LEU A 297 15.20 -10.96 -4.23
C LEU A 297 16.43 -10.90 -3.32
N ALA A 298 16.50 -9.93 -2.40
CA ALA A 298 17.59 -9.83 -1.44
C ALA A 298 17.66 -11.06 -0.54
N ALA A 299 16.52 -11.52 -0.01
CA ALA A 299 16.46 -12.72 0.83
C ALA A 299 16.85 -13.99 0.07
N LEU A 300 16.36 -14.18 -1.17
CA LEU A 300 16.74 -15.30 -2.03
C LEU A 300 18.23 -15.27 -2.36
N ALA A 301 18.78 -14.11 -2.73
CA ALA A 301 20.19 -13.94 -3.03
C ALA A 301 21.06 -14.22 -1.81
N ALA A 302 20.72 -13.68 -0.63
CA ALA A 302 21.46 -13.92 0.61
C ALA A 302 21.52 -15.40 0.95
N ARG A 303 20.41 -16.13 0.73
CA ARG A 303 20.35 -17.58 0.93
C ARG A 303 21.23 -18.33 -0.07
N ALA A 304 21.21 -17.93 -1.34
CA ALA A 304 21.97 -18.56 -2.40
C ALA A 304 23.49 -18.43 -2.24
N VAL A 305 23.98 -17.25 -1.79
CA VAL A 305 25.42 -16.99 -1.62
C VAL A 305 25.93 -17.20 -0.19
N GLY A 306 25.05 -17.54 0.76
CA GLY A 306 25.43 -17.82 2.15
C GLY A 306 26.03 -16.63 2.90
N ARG A 307 25.73 -15.39 2.49
CA ARG A 307 26.21 -14.15 3.11
C ARG A 307 25.17 -13.05 2.97
N PRO A 308 25.22 -11.98 3.80
CA PRO A 308 24.27 -10.89 3.68
C PRO A 308 24.28 -10.25 2.29
N VAL A 309 23.13 -9.84 1.78
CA VAL A 309 22.98 -9.22 0.46
C VAL A 309 22.25 -7.89 0.57
N LYS A 310 22.79 -6.87 -0.10
CA LYS A 310 22.20 -5.54 -0.24
C LYS A 310 21.53 -5.35 -1.59
N ILE A 311 20.37 -4.69 -1.60
CA ILE A 311 19.73 -4.11 -2.78
C ILE A 311 19.21 -2.72 -2.46
N ALA A 312 19.43 -1.78 -3.36
CA ALA A 312 18.69 -0.54 -3.45
C ALA A 312 18.15 -0.47 -4.88
N VAL A 313 16.82 -0.39 -5.01
CA VAL A 313 16.19 -0.35 -6.34
C VAL A 313 16.64 0.93 -7.03
N HIS A 314 17.32 0.78 -8.17
CA HIS A 314 17.79 1.93 -8.92
C HIS A 314 16.60 2.77 -9.40
N ARG A 315 16.72 4.10 -9.41
CA ARG A 315 15.59 5.02 -9.74
C ARG A 315 14.92 4.68 -11.07
N ARG A 316 15.69 4.24 -12.07
CA ARG A 316 15.17 3.83 -13.40
C ARG A 316 14.40 2.50 -13.39
N GLN A 317 14.61 1.65 -12.40
CA GLN A 317 13.93 0.36 -12.24
C GLN A 317 12.66 0.47 -11.38
N MET A 318 12.50 1.56 -10.61
CA MET A 318 11.34 1.75 -9.74
C MET A 318 9.99 1.61 -10.47
N PRO A 319 9.78 2.19 -11.68
CA PRO A 319 8.49 2.09 -12.37
C PRO A 319 7.99 0.66 -12.61
N THR A 320 8.89 -0.33 -12.68
CA THR A 320 8.55 -1.73 -12.95
C THR A 320 8.74 -2.66 -11.74
N LEU A 321 9.27 -2.16 -10.61
CA LEU A 321 9.57 -2.98 -9.43
C LEU A 321 8.88 -2.53 -8.14
N THR A 322 8.43 -1.27 -8.06
CA THR A 322 7.90 -0.69 -6.81
C THR A 322 6.42 -0.32 -6.87
N GLY A 323 5.80 -0.44 -8.05
CA GLY A 323 4.38 -0.17 -8.27
C GLY A 323 4.07 1.31 -8.52
N TYR A 324 2.81 1.56 -8.87
CA TYR A 324 2.24 2.87 -9.23
C TYR A 324 0.74 2.90 -8.90
N ARG A 325 0.16 4.10 -8.85
CA ARG A 325 -1.30 4.29 -8.85
C ARG A 325 -1.85 4.01 -10.24
N THR A 326 -2.91 3.23 -10.33
CA THR A 326 -3.57 2.92 -11.61
C THR A 326 -4.04 4.20 -12.32
N PRO A 327 -3.86 4.35 -13.64
CA PRO A 327 -4.59 5.35 -14.41
C PRO A 327 -6.09 5.07 -14.34
N THR A 328 -6.89 6.11 -14.52
CA THR A 328 -8.36 6.00 -14.47
C THR A 328 -8.98 6.62 -15.71
N ILE A 329 -10.05 6.02 -16.22
CA ILE A 329 -11.02 6.66 -17.11
C ILE A 329 -12.33 6.76 -16.33
N GLN A 330 -12.87 7.94 -16.15
CA GLN A 330 -14.03 8.19 -15.29
C GLN A 330 -15.11 8.94 -16.07
N ARG A 331 -16.36 8.54 -15.93
CA ARG A 331 -17.53 9.25 -16.42
C ARG A 331 -18.40 9.63 -15.24
N VAL A 332 -18.65 10.91 -15.08
CA VAL A 332 -19.50 11.46 -14.00
C VAL A 332 -20.71 12.12 -14.63
N ARG A 333 -21.90 11.78 -14.12
CA ARG A 333 -23.17 12.42 -14.46
C ARG A 333 -23.82 12.95 -13.20
N LEU A 334 -24.16 14.24 -13.22
CA LEU A 334 -24.84 14.91 -12.12
C LEU A 334 -26.19 15.43 -12.62
N GLY A 335 -27.23 15.26 -11.80
CA GLY A 335 -28.53 15.90 -11.99
C GLY A 335 -28.85 16.77 -10.78
N ALA A 336 -29.28 18.00 -11.02
CA ALA A 336 -29.63 18.94 -9.96
C ALA A 336 -30.91 19.74 -10.27
N GLY A 337 -31.56 20.19 -9.20
CA GLY A 337 -32.54 21.27 -9.26
C GLY A 337 -31.86 22.62 -9.54
N ARG A 338 -32.65 23.63 -9.93
CA ARG A 338 -32.17 25.01 -10.13
C ARG A 338 -31.71 25.68 -8.83
N ASP A 339 -32.05 25.09 -7.69
CA ASP A 339 -31.58 25.49 -6.36
C ASP A 339 -30.23 24.84 -5.98
N GLY A 340 -29.62 24.10 -6.91
CA GLY A 340 -28.33 23.44 -6.74
C GLY A 340 -28.39 22.13 -5.97
N ARG A 341 -29.55 21.68 -5.49
CA ARG A 341 -29.67 20.40 -4.81
C ARG A 341 -29.54 19.25 -5.80
N LEU A 342 -28.61 18.34 -5.54
CA LEU A 342 -28.43 17.12 -6.33
C LEU A 342 -29.67 16.24 -6.20
N THR A 343 -30.22 15.86 -7.35
CA THR A 343 -31.23 14.80 -7.46
C THR A 343 -30.58 13.47 -7.76
N ALA A 344 -29.49 13.46 -8.53
CA ALA A 344 -28.80 12.25 -8.92
C ALA A 344 -27.28 12.45 -9.04
N VAL A 345 -26.52 11.41 -8.67
CA VAL A 345 -25.10 11.26 -8.98
C VAL A 345 -24.84 9.89 -9.57
N ASP A 346 -24.17 9.83 -10.71
CA ASP A 346 -23.71 8.58 -11.31
C ASP A 346 -22.25 8.69 -11.68
N HIS A 347 -21.41 7.84 -11.07
CA HIS A 347 -19.98 7.81 -11.32
C HIS A 347 -19.54 6.42 -11.72
N GLU A 348 -19.08 6.30 -12.96
CA GLU A 348 -18.43 5.10 -13.47
C GLU A 348 -16.94 5.33 -13.65
N ALA A 349 -16.11 4.39 -13.17
CA ALA A 349 -14.68 4.41 -13.36
C ALA A 349 -14.19 3.10 -13.96
N VAL A 350 -13.29 3.19 -14.93
CA VAL A 350 -12.52 2.07 -15.47
C VAL A 350 -11.07 2.24 -15.01
N ILE A 351 -10.53 1.20 -14.39
CA ILE A 351 -9.14 1.15 -13.92
C ILE A 351 -8.44 -0.10 -14.46
N GLN A 352 -7.12 -0.04 -14.59
CA GLN A 352 -6.35 -1.26 -14.85
C GLN A 352 -5.99 -1.99 -13.56
N SER A 353 -5.98 -3.32 -13.66
CA SER A 353 -5.32 -4.27 -12.77
C SER A 353 -4.30 -5.06 -13.59
N SER A 354 -3.44 -5.85 -12.94
CA SER A 354 -2.61 -6.81 -13.66
C SER A 354 -3.31 -8.15 -13.83
N ARG A 355 -2.82 -8.95 -14.78
CA ARG A 355 -3.20 -10.35 -14.93
C ARG A 355 -2.57 -11.27 -13.89
N SER A 356 -1.44 -10.86 -13.30
CA SER A 356 -0.74 -11.67 -12.30
C SER A 356 -1.41 -11.63 -10.93
N THR A 357 -2.02 -10.49 -10.57
CA THR A 357 -2.69 -10.31 -9.27
C THR A 357 -3.75 -9.24 -9.42
N GLU A 358 -4.95 -9.53 -8.91
CA GLU A 358 -6.00 -8.54 -8.91
C GLU A 358 -5.69 -7.40 -7.93
N PHE A 359 -5.83 -6.16 -8.37
CA PHE A 359 -5.76 -4.99 -7.52
C PHE A 359 -6.90 -4.04 -7.88
N VAL A 360 -7.77 -3.79 -6.90
CA VAL A 360 -8.99 -3.00 -7.06
C VAL A 360 -8.86 -1.74 -6.21
N GLU A 361 -8.50 -0.62 -6.84
CA GLU A 361 -8.45 0.69 -6.18
C GLU A 361 -9.86 1.30 -6.08
N GLN A 362 -10.29 1.77 -4.89
CA GLN A 362 -11.67 2.22 -4.62
C GLN A 362 -12.02 3.62 -5.20
N VAL A 363 -11.88 3.82 -6.50
CA VAL A 363 -12.02 5.13 -7.17
C VAL A 363 -13.38 5.79 -6.92
N VAL A 364 -14.47 5.02 -6.98
CA VAL A 364 -15.84 5.56 -6.89
C VAL A 364 -16.39 5.65 -5.46
N SER A 365 -15.60 5.30 -4.44
CA SER A 365 -16.05 5.24 -3.04
C SER A 365 -16.56 6.59 -2.52
N SER A 366 -15.82 7.68 -2.77
CA SER A 366 -16.20 9.00 -2.29
C SER A 366 -17.55 9.46 -2.82
N THR A 367 -17.91 9.12 -4.06
CA THR A 367 -19.20 9.48 -4.67
C THR A 367 -20.39 8.99 -3.86
N ARG A 368 -20.24 7.87 -3.17
CA ARG A 368 -21.32 7.23 -2.41
C ARG A 368 -21.70 8.01 -1.16
N MET A 369 -20.77 8.82 -0.63
CA MET A 369 -20.87 9.46 0.68
C MET A 369 -20.62 10.98 0.72
N MET A 370 -20.01 11.57 -0.32
CA MET A 370 -19.52 12.95 -0.26
C MET A 370 -20.66 13.97 -0.16
N TYR A 371 -21.69 13.82 -1.01
CA TYR A 371 -22.79 14.77 -1.17
C TYR A 371 -24.16 14.12 -0.99
N ALA A 372 -25.13 14.91 -0.53
CA ALA A 372 -26.52 14.51 -0.43
C ALA A 372 -27.14 14.37 -1.83
N ALA A 373 -27.32 13.12 -2.28
CA ALA A 373 -28.05 12.80 -3.50
C ALA A 373 -29.00 11.61 -3.24
N PRO A 374 -30.32 11.76 -3.40
CA PRO A 374 -31.28 10.69 -3.12
C PRO A 374 -31.12 9.51 -4.09
N HIS A 375 -30.69 9.79 -5.32
CA HIS A 375 -30.41 8.79 -6.33
C HIS A 375 -28.90 8.75 -6.61
N ALA A 376 -28.28 7.59 -6.47
CA ALA A 376 -26.84 7.43 -6.67
C ALA A 376 -26.49 6.12 -7.35
N ARG A 377 -25.53 6.15 -8.27
CA ARG A 377 -24.88 4.96 -8.82
C ARG A 377 -23.37 5.15 -8.81
N ALA A 378 -22.65 4.13 -8.37
CA ALA A 378 -21.20 4.07 -8.38
C ALA A 378 -20.78 2.72 -8.98
N THR A 379 -20.08 2.76 -10.10
CA THR A 379 -19.65 1.55 -10.83
C THR A 379 -18.15 1.60 -11.06
N LEU A 380 -17.42 0.59 -10.57
CA LEU A 380 -16.02 0.37 -10.85
C LEU A 380 -15.89 -0.80 -11.82
N ARG A 381 -15.14 -0.62 -12.90
CA ARG A 381 -14.78 -1.66 -13.86
C ARG A 381 -13.26 -1.85 -13.88
N LEU A 382 -12.83 -3.09 -13.97
CA LEU A 382 -11.42 -3.46 -14.08
C LEU A 382 -11.07 -4.00 -15.47
N ALA A 383 -9.94 -3.55 -16.00
CA ALA A 383 -9.24 -4.19 -17.11
C ALA A 383 -8.06 -5.00 -16.59
N ARG A 384 -7.99 -6.30 -16.90
CA ARG A 384 -6.82 -7.15 -16.57
C ARG A 384 -5.76 -7.07 -17.68
N LEU A 385 -4.69 -6.31 -17.42
CA LEU A 385 -3.65 -6.01 -18.39
C LEU A 385 -2.31 -6.71 -18.06
N ASP A 386 -1.44 -6.84 -19.06
CA ASP A 386 -0.06 -7.37 -18.99
C ASP A 386 0.92 -6.28 -18.48
N VAL A 387 0.60 -5.73 -17.33
CA VAL A 387 1.31 -4.64 -16.66
C VAL A 387 1.69 -5.07 -15.25
N MET A 388 2.67 -4.40 -14.63
CA MET A 388 2.94 -4.61 -13.21
C MET A 388 1.67 -4.30 -12.39
N THR A 389 1.36 -5.13 -11.40
CA THR A 389 0.26 -4.89 -10.45
C THR A 389 0.37 -3.48 -9.84
N PRO A 390 -0.67 -2.63 -9.97
CA PRO A 390 -0.70 -1.35 -9.27
C PRO A 390 -0.64 -1.53 -7.74
N VAL A 391 -0.31 -0.46 -7.02
CA VAL A 391 -0.16 -0.48 -5.57
C VAL A 391 -0.79 0.74 -4.93
N TRP A 392 -0.92 0.72 -3.60
CA TRP A 392 -1.35 1.88 -2.84
C TRP A 392 -0.46 3.10 -3.11
N PHE A 393 -1.11 4.22 -3.42
CA PHE A 393 -0.52 5.54 -3.41
C PHE A 393 -1.43 6.49 -2.61
N ARG A 394 -0.84 7.29 -1.70
CA ARG A 394 -1.45 8.29 -0.81
C ARG A 394 -2.86 8.73 -1.22
N ALA A 395 -3.83 8.51 -0.34
CA ALA A 395 -5.27 8.58 -0.63
C ALA A 395 -5.66 7.65 -1.82
N PRO A 396 -5.57 6.32 -1.64
CA PRO A 396 -5.91 5.35 -2.67
C PRO A 396 -7.38 5.48 -3.07
N GLY A 397 -7.66 5.50 -4.38
CA GLY A 397 -8.99 5.66 -4.96
C GLY A 397 -9.56 7.07 -4.82
N HIS A 398 -9.52 7.64 -3.62
CA HIS A 398 -10.08 8.96 -3.34
C HIS A 398 -9.40 10.08 -4.12
N THR A 399 -8.08 10.02 -4.35
CA THR A 399 -7.39 11.09 -5.13
C THR A 399 -7.95 11.20 -6.56
N PRO A 400 -7.91 10.14 -7.40
CA PRO A 400 -8.49 10.23 -8.74
C PRO A 400 -10.02 10.34 -8.73
N GLY A 401 -10.69 9.68 -7.78
CA GLY A 401 -12.16 9.69 -7.66
C GLY A 401 -12.73 11.07 -7.34
N MET A 402 -12.16 11.73 -6.33
CA MET A 402 -12.55 13.09 -5.96
C MET A 402 -12.20 14.08 -7.05
N PHE A 403 -11.09 13.92 -7.77
CA PHE A 403 -10.76 14.80 -8.89
C PHE A 403 -11.90 14.84 -9.93
N ALA A 404 -12.40 13.67 -10.36
CA ALA A 404 -13.50 13.60 -11.32
C ALA A 404 -14.81 14.16 -10.75
N LEU A 405 -15.17 13.75 -9.53
CA LEU A 405 -16.40 14.21 -8.87
C LEU A 405 -16.41 15.73 -8.65
N GLU A 406 -15.33 16.29 -8.12
CA GLU A 406 -15.23 17.71 -7.80
C GLU A 406 -15.14 18.59 -9.05
N SER A 407 -14.50 18.09 -10.12
CA SER A 407 -14.51 18.78 -11.43
C SER A 407 -15.94 18.87 -11.97
N ALA A 408 -16.71 17.78 -11.90
CA ALA A 408 -18.11 17.78 -12.31
C ALA A 408 -18.98 18.70 -11.44
N MET A 409 -18.69 18.81 -10.14
CA MET A 409 -19.37 19.75 -9.25
C MET A 409 -19.08 21.21 -9.62
N ASP A 410 -17.85 21.54 -10.01
CA ASP A 410 -17.50 22.90 -10.48
C ASP A 410 -18.16 23.22 -11.83
N GLU A 411 -18.20 22.25 -12.76
CA GLU A 411 -18.94 22.39 -14.02
C GLU A 411 -20.44 22.56 -13.76
N LEU A 412 -21.00 21.82 -12.80
CA LEU A 412 -22.41 21.97 -12.40
C LEU A 412 -22.68 23.34 -11.78
N ALA A 413 -21.75 23.87 -10.98
CA ALA A 413 -21.85 25.22 -10.42
C ALA A 413 -21.90 26.26 -11.55
N SER A 414 -21.08 26.10 -12.60
CA SER A 414 -21.10 26.95 -13.79
C SER A 414 -22.44 26.88 -14.53
N GLU A 415 -22.98 25.69 -14.76
CA GLU A 415 -24.29 25.51 -15.43
C GLU A 415 -25.47 26.07 -14.62
N LEU A 416 -25.33 26.12 -13.29
CA LEU A 416 -26.32 26.69 -12.38
C LEU A 416 -26.17 28.20 -12.16
N ASP A 417 -25.07 28.80 -12.62
CA ASP A 417 -24.65 30.16 -12.21
C ASP A 417 -24.64 30.30 -10.67
N MET A 418 -24.09 29.28 -10.00
CA MET A 418 -24.02 29.18 -8.54
C MET A 418 -22.57 29.25 -8.07
N ASP A 419 -22.34 29.90 -6.92
CA ASP A 419 -21.03 29.85 -6.28
C ASP A 419 -20.65 28.39 -5.96
N PRO A 420 -19.45 27.91 -6.36
CA PRO A 420 -19.07 26.51 -6.20
C PRO A 420 -18.86 26.10 -4.73
N VAL A 421 -18.59 27.03 -3.83
CA VAL A 421 -18.54 26.77 -2.38
C VAL A 421 -19.96 26.58 -1.84
N GLU A 422 -20.88 27.47 -2.22
CA GLU A 422 -22.28 27.36 -1.80
C GLU A 422 -22.97 26.11 -2.38
N LEU A 423 -22.65 25.70 -3.62
CA LEU A 423 -23.15 24.46 -4.20
C LEU A 423 -22.75 23.23 -3.36
N ARG A 424 -21.51 23.21 -2.84
CA ARG A 424 -21.06 22.11 -1.96
C ARG A 424 -21.75 22.15 -0.61
N ILE A 425 -21.99 23.34 -0.07
CA ILE A 425 -22.66 23.53 1.22
C ILE A 425 -24.13 23.10 1.15
N VAL A 426 -24.87 23.47 0.09
CA VAL A 426 -26.29 23.08 -0.06
C VAL A 426 -26.46 21.56 -0.23
N ASN A 427 -25.40 20.87 -0.68
CA ASN A 427 -25.35 19.42 -0.83
C ASN A 427 -24.62 18.71 0.32
N GLU A 428 -24.35 19.37 1.44
CA GLU A 428 -23.79 18.72 2.62
C GLU A 428 -24.82 17.72 3.20
N PRO A 429 -24.46 16.43 3.36
CA PRO A 429 -25.38 15.45 3.90
C PRO A 429 -25.44 15.51 5.45
N GLU A 430 -26.64 15.31 6.00
CA GLU A 430 -26.85 15.27 7.47
C GLU A 430 -26.31 13.96 8.10
N THR A 431 -26.44 12.85 7.39
CA THR A 431 -25.93 11.51 7.74
C THR A 431 -25.16 10.94 6.57
N ASP A 432 -24.38 9.88 6.78
CA ASP A 432 -23.69 9.19 5.69
C ASP A 432 -24.71 8.69 4.65
N PRO A 433 -24.71 9.21 3.40
CA PRO A 433 -25.66 8.79 2.38
C PRO A 433 -25.59 7.29 2.05
N GLU A 434 -24.44 6.64 2.27
CA GLU A 434 -24.22 5.24 1.94
C GLU A 434 -24.94 4.29 2.90
N ASN A 435 -24.85 4.54 4.21
CA ASN A 435 -25.33 3.61 5.24
C ASN A 435 -26.35 4.25 6.21
N GLY A 436 -26.63 5.54 6.09
CA GLY A 436 -27.58 6.30 6.91
C GLY A 436 -27.11 6.60 8.33
N LEU A 437 -25.87 6.25 8.70
CA LEU A 437 -25.36 6.47 10.04
C LEU A 437 -24.97 7.94 10.26
N PRO A 438 -25.11 8.47 11.49
CA PRO A 438 -24.65 9.82 11.80
C PRO A 438 -23.12 9.89 11.74
N PHE A 439 -22.58 10.99 11.23
CA PHE A 439 -21.15 11.25 11.28
C PHE A 439 -20.68 11.43 12.73
N SER A 440 -19.61 10.74 13.14
CA SER A 440 -18.99 10.99 14.45
C SER A 440 -18.38 12.39 14.55
N SER A 441 -17.84 12.90 13.44
CA SER A 441 -17.40 14.28 13.27
C SER A 441 -17.41 14.64 11.79
N ARG A 442 -17.92 15.82 11.43
CA ARG A 442 -17.87 16.33 10.06
C ARG A 442 -17.75 17.85 10.08
N GLY A 443 -16.61 18.36 9.64
CA GLY A 443 -16.27 19.79 9.66
C GLY A 443 -16.18 20.44 8.28
N LEU A 444 -16.68 19.78 7.23
CA LEU A 444 -16.46 20.20 5.84
C LEU A 444 -16.96 21.62 5.58
N VAL A 445 -18.20 21.93 5.98
CA VAL A 445 -18.78 23.28 5.81
C VAL A 445 -17.95 24.36 6.52
N ALA A 446 -17.46 24.06 7.73
CA ALA A 446 -16.60 25.00 8.46
C ALA A 446 -15.27 25.23 7.71
N CYS A 447 -14.65 24.17 7.19
CA CYS A 447 -13.44 24.26 6.38
C CYS A 447 -13.66 25.05 5.08
N LEU A 448 -14.79 24.84 4.39
CA LEU A 448 -15.15 25.55 3.16
C LEU A 448 -15.31 27.05 3.41
N ARG A 449 -16.08 27.43 4.44
CA ARG A 449 -16.29 28.83 4.81
C ARG A 449 -15.02 29.52 5.25
N GLU A 450 -14.23 28.87 6.11
CA GLU A 450 -12.96 29.44 6.58
C GLU A 450 -11.94 29.56 5.45
N GLY A 451 -11.86 28.55 4.57
CA GLY A 451 -11.02 28.60 3.38
C GLY A 451 -11.41 29.78 2.49
N ALA A 452 -12.69 29.90 2.13
CA ALA A 452 -13.22 31.00 1.34
C ALA A 452 -12.88 32.37 1.96
N ALA A 453 -13.08 32.53 3.27
CA ALA A 453 -12.74 33.77 3.97
C ALA A 453 -11.24 34.10 3.89
N ARG A 454 -10.35 33.12 4.13
CA ARG A 454 -8.89 33.33 4.08
C ARG A 454 -8.36 33.60 2.68
N PHE A 455 -8.99 33.03 1.65
CA PHE A 455 -8.64 33.30 0.26
C PHE A 455 -9.18 34.64 -0.25
N GLY A 456 -10.04 35.33 0.50
CA GLY A 456 -10.73 36.53 0.00
C GLY A 456 -11.73 36.19 -1.11
N TRP A 457 -12.34 35.00 -1.05
CA TRP A 457 -13.14 34.42 -2.14
C TRP A 457 -14.35 35.27 -2.56
N ALA A 458 -14.88 36.09 -1.63
CA ALA A 458 -15.99 37.00 -1.91
C ALA A 458 -15.61 38.15 -2.86
N ASP A 459 -14.33 38.52 -2.91
CA ASP A 459 -13.81 39.63 -3.71
C ASP A 459 -13.20 39.16 -5.05
N ARG A 460 -13.39 37.88 -5.40
CA ARG A 460 -12.86 37.32 -6.66
C ARG A 460 -13.54 37.95 -7.87
N ASP A 461 -12.84 37.96 -9.00
CA ASP A 461 -13.49 38.18 -10.29
C ASP A 461 -14.36 36.94 -10.60
N PRO A 462 -15.69 37.08 -10.74
CA PRO A 462 -16.56 35.96 -11.07
C PRO A 462 -16.48 35.54 -12.55
N ALA A 463 -15.71 36.26 -13.39
CA ALA A 463 -15.61 36.07 -14.84
C ALA A 463 -14.45 35.15 -15.30
#